data_AF-A0A6C0WAW9-F1
#
_entry.id   AF-A0A6C0WAW9-F1
#
_cell.length_a   1.000
_cell.length_b   1.000
_cell.length_c   1.000
_cell.angle_alpha   90.00
_cell.angle_beta   90.00
_cell.angle_gamma   90.00
#
_symmetry.space_group_name_H-M   'P 1'
#
loop_
_entity.id
_entity.type
_entity.pdbx_description
1 polymer ?
#
loop_
_entity_poly.entity_id
_entity_poly.type
_entity_poly.pdbx_seq_one_letter_code
_entity_poly.pdbx_strand_id
1 'polypeptide(L)'
;VDCPGHADYVKNMITGAAQMDAGILVVSAYHGVMPQTREHVLLAGQVGISKLIVFLNKCDLVKDEEWINLVEMEVRELLNEYKFDGDKTPFIRGSALKALEGTDVEGINKLLEVLDQYIEDPIRDVEKPFLMPIEDVPYSGRI
;
A
#
# COMPACT_ATOMS: atom_id res chain seq x y z
N VAL A 1 7.96 -2.71 4.18
CA VAL A 1 7.77 -2.24 5.57
C VAL A 1 6.27 -2.12 5.81
N ASP A 2 5.74 -2.80 6.83
CA ASP A 2 4.31 -2.67 7.17
C ASP A 2 4.13 -1.42 8.05
N CYS A 3 3.21 -0.54 7.64
CA CYS A 3 2.99 0.75 8.28
C CYS A 3 1.71 0.68 9.13
N PRO A 4 1.79 0.57 10.47
CA PRO A 4 0.61 0.48 11.31
C PRO A 4 -0.17 1.80 11.30
N GLY A 5 -1.50 1.71 11.10
CA GLY A 5 -2.37 2.87 10.89
C GLY A 5 -2.76 3.68 12.13
N HIS A 6 -1.96 3.61 13.20
CA HIS A 6 -2.19 4.41 14.40
C HIS A 6 -1.36 5.69 14.33
N ALA A 7 -1.97 6.83 14.69
CA ALA A 7 -1.36 8.17 14.64
C ALA A 7 0.02 8.28 15.33
N ASP A 8 0.31 7.39 16.28
CA ASP A 8 1.58 7.34 17.00
C ASP A 8 2.76 6.81 16.15
N TYR A 9 2.51 6.20 14.99
CA TYR A 9 3.54 5.56 14.14
C TYR A 9 3.88 6.33 12.86
N VAL A 10 3.39 7.57 12.72
CA VAL A 10 3.78 8.48 11.63
C VAL A 10 5.30 8.65 11.56
N LYS A 11 6.01 8.58 12.69
CA LYS A 11 7.49 8.65 12.72
C LYS A 11 8.17 7.48 12.00
N ASN A 12 7.64 6.26 12.13
CA ASN A 12 8.17 5.09 11.44
C ASN A 12 7.75 5.06 9.97
N MET A 13 6.59 5.65 9.65
CA MET A 13 6.15 5.86 8.27
C MET A 13 7.06 6.85 7.54
N ILE A 14 7.48 7.95 8.17
CA ILE A 14 8.37 8.96 7.55
C ILE A 14 9.76 8.38 7.25
N THR A 15 10.34 7.58 8.16
CA THR A 15 11.65 6.95 7.92
C THR A 15 11.58 5.79 6.94
N GLY A 16 10.51 4.98 6.98
CA GLY A 16 10.32 3.84 6.09
C GLY A 16 9.91 4.23 4.66
N ALA A 17 9.00 5.20 4.50
CA ALA A 17 8.47 5.59 3.19
C ALA A 17 9.45 6.45 2.38
N ALA A 18 10.48 7.05 3.00
CA ALA A 18 11.53 7.77 2.29
C ALA A 18 12.35 6.90 1.34
N GLN A 19 12.26 5.57 1.49
CA GLN A 19 12.89 4.57 0.61
C GLN A 19 11.88 3.72 -0.18
N MET A 20 10.58 4.03 -0.12
CA MET A 20 9.56 3.22 -0.81
C MET A 20 9.28 3.77 -2.21
N ASP A 21 9.55 2.94 -3.22
CA ASP A 21 9.25 3.25 -4.62
C ASP A 21 7.73 3.21 -4.92
N ALA A 22 6.99 2.37 -4.18
CA ALA A 22 5.55 2.21 -4.27
C ALA A 22 4.92 1.76 -2.94
N GLY A 23 3.61 1.96 -2.80
CA GLY A 23 2.84 1.55 -1.62
C GLY A 23 1.60 0.72 -1.95
N ILE A 24 1.19 -0.15 -1.03
CA ILE A 24 -0.07 -0.92 -1.13
C ILE A 24 -1.07 -0.31 -0.15
N LEU A 25 -2.17 0.23 -0.67
CA LEU A 25 -3.28 0.77 0.11
C LEU A 25 -4.33 -0.31 0.33
N VAL A 26 -4.43 -0.81 1.56
CA VAL A 26 -5.43 -1.82 1.93
C VAL A 26 -6.70 -1.13 2.44
N VAL A 27 -7.82 -1.35 1.77
CA VAL A 27 -9.14 -0.80 2.15
C VAL A 27 -10.14 -1.93 2.35
N SER A 28 -10.96 -1.85 3.39
CA SER A 28 -11.99 -2.87 3.66
C SER A 28 -13.22 -2.60 2.80
N ALA A 29 -13.54 -3.50 1.87
CA ALA A 29 -14.75 -3.42 1.03
C ALA A 29 -16.04 -3.33 1.87
N TYR A 30 -16.06 -3.95 3.06
CA TYR A 30 -17.22 -3.88 3.97
C TYR A 30 -17.41 -2.51 4.65
N HIS A 31 -16.32 -1.78 4.94
CA HIS A 31 -16.36 -0.54 5.72
C HIS A 31 -16.21 0.71 4.85
N GLY A 32 -15.68 0.58 3.64
CA GLY A 32 -15.41 1.69 2.74
C GLY A 32 -14.23 2.55 3.19
N VAL A 33 -14.22 3.80 2.72
CA VAL A 33 -13.19 4.79 3.03
C VAL A 33 -13.37 5.30 4.46
N MET A 34 -12.33 5.16 5.28
CA MET A 34 -12.30 5.67 6.64
C MET A 34 -11.40 6.92 6.75
N PRO A 35 -11.55 7.75 7.80
CA PRO A 35 -10.65 8.90 8.03
C PRO A 35 -9.16 8.52 8.00
N GLN A 36 -8.83 7.34 8.52
CA GLN A 36 -7.47 6.79 8.50
C GLN A 36 -6.96 6.53 7.08
N THR A 37 -7.82 6.07 6.17
CA THR A 37 -7.47 5.89 4.75
C THR A 37 -7.04 7.22 4.12
N ARG A 38 -7.74 8.32 4.45
CA ARG A 38 -7.40 9.65 3.95
C ARG A 38 -6.06 10.13 4.47
N GLU A 39 -5.81 9.93 5.76
CA GLU A 39 -4.55 10.28 6.40
C GLU A 39 -3.37 9.51 5.79
N HIS A 40 -3.54 8.21 5.53
CA HIS A 40 -2.50 7.40 4.87
C HIS A 40 -2.19 7.86 3.45
N VAL A 41 -3.20 8.19 2.65
CA VAL A 41 -3.00 8.68 1.28
C VAL A 41 -2.29 10.04 1.31
N LEU A 42 -2.70 10.94 2.22
CA LEU A 42 -2.04 12.22 2.42
C LEU A 42 -0.56 12.04 2.80
N LEU A 43 -0.27 11.16 3.75
CA LEU A 43 1.10 10.89 4.18
C LEU A 43 1.93 10.26 3.06
N ALA A 44 1.37 9.30 2.31
CA ALA A 44 2.05 8.70 1.16
C ALA A 44 2.48 9.75 0.13
N GLY A 45 1.61 10.73 -0.15
CA GLY A 45 1.94 11.85 -1.04
C GLY A 45 3.02 12.78 -0.48
N GLN A 46 3.06 12.98 0.85
CA GLN A 46 4.07 13.82 1.51
C GLN A 46 5.45 13.17 1.56
N VAL A 47 5.52 11.84 1.69
CA VAL A 47 6.81 11.12 1.68
C VAL A 47 7.33 10.87 0.26
N GLY A 48 6.54 11.18 -0.76
CA GLY A 48 6.97 11.13 -2.17
C GLY A 48 6.74 9.78 -2.85
N ILE A 49 5.85 8.94 -2.31
CA ILE A 49 5.42 7.72 -2.99
C ILE A 49 4.72 8.13 -4.29
N SER A 50 5.23 7.65 -5.43
CA SER A 50 4.71 8.02 -6.75
C SER A 50 3.65 7.05 -7.28
N LYS A 51 3.71 5.78 -6.87
CA LYS A 51 2.81 4.71 -7.31
C LYS A 51 2.14 4.05 -6.12
N LEU A 52 0.82 3.91 -6.20
CA LEU A 52 0.02 3.16 -5.23
C LEU A 52 -0.71 2.02 -5.93
N ILE A 53 -0.98 0.95 -5.18
CA ILE A 53 -1.79 -0.19 -5.59
C ILE A 53 -2.87 -0.37 -4.53
N VAL A 54 -4.14 -0.49 -4.93
CA VAL A 54 -5.24 -0.63 -3.96
C VAL A 54 -5.64 -2.10 -3.85
N PHE A 55 -5.69 -2.60 -2.61
CA PHE A 55 -6.23 -3.90 -2.28
C PHE A 55 -7.53 -3.76 -1.50
N LEU A 56 -8.67 -4.04 -2.15
CA LEU A 56 -9.98 -4.12 -1.53
C LEU A 56 -10.09 -5.47 -0.81
N ASN A 57 -9.93 -5.43 0.50
CA ASN A 57 -9.95 -6.58 1.39
C ASN A 57 -11.37 -6.87 1.91
N LYS A 58 -11.60 -8.08 2.40
CA LYS A 58 -12.88 -8.56 2.94
C LYS A 58 -14.02 -8.59 1.93
N CYS A 59 -13.73 -8.76 0.63
CA CYS A 59 -14.75 -8.93 -0.40
C CYS A 59 -15.63 -10.17 -0.16
N ASP A 60 -15.16 -11.14 0.62
CA ASP A 60 -15.93 -12.32 1.02
C ASP A 60 -17.11 -12.02 1.95
N LEU A 61 -17.06 -10.91 2.70
CA LEU A 61 -18.13 -10.48 3.60
C LEU A 61 -19.21 -9.66 2.86
N VAL A 62 -18.91 -9.18 1.66
CA VAL A 62 -19.81 -8.35 0.85
C VAL A 62 -20.39 -9.21 -0.27
N LYS A 63 -21.72 -9.40 -0.25
CA LYS A 63 -22.42 -10.19 -1.27
C LYS A 63 -22.87 -9.39 -2.49
N ASP A 64 -22.88 -8.07 -2.36
CA ASP A 64 -23.34 -7.15 -3.38
C ASP A 64 -22.15 -6.55 -4.15
N GLU A 65 -22.05 -6.85 -5.44
CA GLU A 65 -21.00 -6.31 -6.29
C GLU A 65 -21.16 -4.81 -6.54
N GLU A 66 -22.38 -4.27 -6.51
CA GLU A 66 -22.61 -2.82 -6.68
C GLU A 66 -22.01 -2.04 -5.51
N TRP A 67 -22.08 -2.59 -4.29
CA TRP A 67 -21.43 -2.01 -3.13
C TRP A 67 -19.90 -1.97 -3.28
N ILE A 68 -19.30 -3.04 -3.79
CA ILE A 68 -17.84 -3.10 -4.00
C ILE A 68 -17.43 -2.06 -5.06
N ASN A 69 -18.21 -1.92 -6.13
CA ASN A 69 -17.98 -0.91 -7.16
C ASN A 69 -18.08 0.51 -6.59
N LEU A 70 -19.05 0.78 -5.71
CA LEU A 70 -19.19 2.06 -5.05
C LEU A 70 -17.97 2.41 -4.18
N VAL A 71 -17.51 1.46 -3.36
CA VAL A 71 -16.31 1.64 -2.54
C VAL A 71 -15.08 1.87 -3.41
N GLU A 72 -14.96 1.16 -4.53
CA GLU A 72 -13.88 1.39 -5.49
C GLU A 72 -13.90 2.82 -6.05
N MET A 73 -15.08 3.33 -6.43
CA MET A 73 -15.24 4.70 -6.91
C MET A 73 -14.86 5.72 -5.84
N GLU A 74 -15.31 5.55 -4.59
CA GLU A 74 -14.94 6.44 -3.48
C GLU A 74 -13.42 6.48 -3.24
N VAL A 75 -12.74 5.34 -3.34
CA VAL A 75 -11.28 5.29 -3.19
C VAL A 75 -10.58 5.95 -4.38
N ARG A 76 -11.09 5.80 -5.61
CA ARG A 76 -10.54 6.50 -6.79
C ARG A 76 -10.66 8.01 -6.66
N GLU A 77 -11.81 8.49 -6.20
CA GLU A 77 -12.02 9.92 -5.91
C GLU A 77 -11.05 10.43 -4.85
N LEU A 78 -10.87 9.66 -3.76
CA LEU A 78 -9.90 9.97 -2.72
C LEU A 78 -8.47 10.07 -3.26
N LEU A 79 -8.04 9.12 -4.10
CA LEU A 79 -6.71 9.15 -4.71
C LEU A 79 -6.53 10.39 -5.59
N ASN A 80 -7.53 10.71 -6.41
CA ASN A 80 -7.52 11.89 -7.27
C ASN A 80 -7.48 13.20 -6.45
N GLU A 81 -8.19 13.28 -5.32
CA GLU A 81 -8.15 14.42 -4.40
C GLU A 81 -6.72 14.71 -3.90
N TYR A 82 -5.96 13.66 -3.61
CA TYR A 82 -4.58 13.76 -3.13
C TYR A 82 -3.52 13.68 -4.23
N LYS A 83 -3.90 13.93 -5.50
CA LYS A 83 -3.01 13.97 -6.68
C LYS A 83 -2.37 12.64 -7.07
N PHE A 84 -2.92 11.52 -6.62
CA PHE A 84 -2.61 10.22 -7.20
C PHE A 84 -3.47 10.00 -8.44
N ASP A 85 -2.94 9.25 -9.41
CA ASP A 85 -3.69 8.89 -10.62
C ASP A 85 -4.66 7.75 -10.30
N GLY A 86 -5.83 8.10 -9.77
CA GLY A 86 -6.86 7.14 -9.35
C GLY A 86 -7.39 6.29 -10.51
N ASP A 87 -7.27 6.76 -11.76
CA ASP A 87 -7.72 6.02 -12.94
C ASP A 87 -6.71 4.95 -13.35
N LYS A 88 -5.40 5.27 -13.32
CA LYS A 88 -4.33 4.29 -13.62
C LYS A 88 -3.94 3.42 -12.44
N THR A 89 -4.40 3.75 -11.24
CA THR A 89 -4.12 2.94 -10.05
C THR A 89 -4.81 1.57 -10.20
N PRO A 90 -4.08 0.46 -10.08
CA PRO A 90 -4.68 -0.86 -10.16
C PRO A 90 -5.43 -1.18 -8.86
N PHE A 91 -6.64 -1.71 -9.03
CA PHE A 91 -7.51 -2.17 -7.94
C PHE A 91 -7.61 -3.69 -7.99
N ILE A 92 -7.24 -4.32 -6.88
CA ILE A 92 -7.39 -5.77 -6.70
C ILE A 92 -8.44 -6.02 -5.62
N ARG A 93 -9.40 -6.90 -5.94
CA ARG A 93 -10.45 -7.34 -5.02
C ARG A 93 -10.08 -8.71 -4.48
N GLY A 94 -10.22 -8.90 -3.17
CA GLY A 94 -9.92 -10.19 -2.57
C GLY A 94 -10.20 -10.29 -1.08
N SER A 95 -9.75 -11.39 -0.50
CA SER A 95 -9.79 -11.63 0.94
C SER A 95 -8.43 -12.13 1.41
N ALA A 96 -7.71 -11.28 2.14
CA ALA A 96 -6.41 -11.65 2.70
C ALA A 96 -6.53 -12.79 3.72
N LEU A 97 -7.68 -12.88 4.43
CA LEU A 97 -7.94 -13.94 5.41
C LEU A 97 -8.12 -15.29 4.72
N LYS A 98 -8.94 -15.37 3.66
CA LYS A 98 -9.09 -16.61 2.90
C LYS A 98 -7.80 -17.05 2.20
N ALA A 99 -6.99 -16.09 1.75
CA ALA A 99 -5.68 -16.38 1.19
C ALA A 99 -4.73 -16.96 2.23
N LEU A 100 -4.76 -16.42 3.46
CA LEU A 100 -3.97 -16.95 4.58
C LEU A 100 -4.42 -18.36 5.00
N GLU A 101 -5.72 -18.64 4.94
CA GLU A 101 -6.31 -19.96 5.18
C GLU A 101 -6.10 -20.94 4.01
N GLY A 102 -5.59 -20.46 2.87
CA GLY A 102 -5.34 -21.27 1.67
C GLY A 102 -6.60 -21.67 0.89
N THR A 103 -7.75 -21.08 1.19
CA THR A 103 -9.03 -21.40 0.52
C THR A 103 -9.27 -20.58 -0.74
N ASP A 104 -8.72 -19.37 -0.80
CA ASP A 104 -8.78 -18.50 -1.98
C ASP A 104 -7.56 -17.57 -2.03
N VAL A 105 -6.61 -17.92 -2.90
CA VAL A 105 -5.33 -17.19 -3.08
C VAL A 105 -5.34 -16.30 -4.32
N GLU A 106 -6.43 -16.29 -5.09
CA GLU A 106 -6.47 -15.64 -6.40
C GLU A 106 -6.26 -14.12 -6.29
N GLY A 107 -6.85 -13.49 -5.28
CA GLY A 107 -6.67 -12.07 -5.01
C GLY A 107 -5.23 -11.69 -4.66
N ILE A 108 -4.49 -12.56 -3.97
CA ILE A 108 -3.08 -12.30 -3.65
C ILE A 108 -2.19 -12.55 -4.85
N ASN A 109 -2.45 -13.59 -5.65
CA ASN A 109 -1.70 -13.83 -6.89
C ASN A 109 -1.85 -12.66 -7.87
N LYS A 110 -3.07 -12.13 -8.04
CA LYS A 110 -3.30 -10.92 -8.84
C LYS A 110 -2.57 -9.70 -8.29
N LEU A 111 -2.55 -9.53 -6.95
CA LEU A 111 -1.78 -8.46 -6.33
C LEU A 111 -0.28 -8.58 -6.65
N LEU A 112 0.29 -9.79 -6.58
CA LEU A 112 1.69 -10.04 -6.92
C LEU A 112 1.98 -9.78 -8.41
N GLU A 113 1.13 -10.25 -9.31
CA GLU A 113 1.28 -9.99 -10.76
C GLU A 113 1.24 -8.49 -11.08
N VAL A 114 0.34 -7.75 -10.43
CA VAL A 114 0.24 -6.30 -10.59
C VAL A 114 1.45 -5.58 -9.99
N LEU A 115 1.96 -6.04 -8.85
CA LEU A 115 3.19 -5.49 -8.26
C LEU A 115 4.36 -5.58 -9.24
N ASP A 116 4.55 -6.75 -9.86
CA ASP A 116 5.63 -6.99 -10.83
C ASP A 116 5.48 -6.17 -12.13
N GLN A 117 4.26 -5.87 -12.55
CA GLN A 117 4.00 -5.13 -13.81
C GLN A 117 3.91 -3.62 -13.61
N TYR A 118 3.39 -3.16 -12.48
CA TYR A 118 3.06 -1.75 -12.25
C TYR A 118 4.20 -0.98 -11.60
N ILE A 119 4.97 -1.64 -10.73
CA ILE A 119 6.14 -1.03 -10.09
C ILE A 119 7.32 -1.18 -11.05
N GLU A 120 7.93 -0.05 -11.41
CA GLU A 120 9.16 -0.07 -12.21
C GLU A 120 10.34 -0.30 -11.27
N ASP A 121 11.28 -1.14 -11.68
CA ASP A 121 12.52 -1.31 -10.94
C ASP A 121 13.25 0.03 -10.83
N PRO A 122 13.69 0.43 -9.61
CA PRO A 122 14.42 1.68 -9.44
C PRO A 122 15.73 1.64 -10.23
N ILE A 123 16.03 2.75 -10.91
CA ILE A 123 17.26 2.89 -11.67
C ILE A 123 18.44 2.94 -10.69
N ARG A 124 19.24 1.87 -10.68
CA ARG A 124 20.44 1.79 -9.84
C ARG A 124 21.56 2.60 -10.48
N ASP A 125 21.96 3.67 -9.80
CA ASP A 125 23.06 4.50 -10.23
C ASP A 125 24.40 3.96 -9.68
N VAL A 126 24.99 3.01 -10.42
CA VAL A 126 26.21 2.30 -10.03
C VAL A 126 27.50 3.09 -10.28
N GLU A 127 27.42 4.20 -10.99
CA GLU A 127 28.59 5.05 -11.28
C GLU A 127 28.81 6.14 -10.22
N LYS A 128 27.78 6.44 -9.42
CA LYS A 128 27.88 7.40 -8.33
C LYS A 128 28.71 6.86 -7.15
N PRO A 129 29.27 7.75 -6.31
CA PRO A 129 29.91 7.34 -5.07
C PRO A 129 28.95 6.52 -4.19
N PHE A 130 29.46 5.44 -3.61
CA PHE A 130 28.70 4.59 -2.70
C PHE A 130 28.13 5.41 -1.53
N LEU A 131 26.81 5.32 -1.33
CA LEU A 131 26.10 5.97 -0.25
C LEU A 131 25.06 4.99 0.30
N MET A 132 25.19 4.65 1.58
CA MET A 132 24.26 3.76 2.29
C MET A 132 23.88 4.43 3.61
N PRO A 133 22.64 4.93 3.76
CA PRO A 133 22.14 5.42 5.04
C PRO A 133 22.10 4.27 6.05
N ILE A 134 22.66 4.48 7.24
CA ILE A 134 22.63 3.48 8.32
C ILE A 134 21.25 3.55 8.99
N GLU A 135 20.46 2.47 8.88
CA GLU A 135 19.12 2.38 9.46
C GLU A 135 19.16 1.95 10.94
N ASP A 136 19.96 0.94 11.28
CA ASP A 136 20.12 0.44 12.65
C ASP A 136 21.56 -0.10 12.86
N VAL A 137 22.04 -0.06 14.11
CA VAL A 137 23.35 -0.60 14.52
C VAL A 137 23.11 -1.61 15.64
N PRO A 138 23.06 -2.93 15.34
CA PRO A 138 22.86 -3.93 16.36
C PRO A 138 24.08 -4.00 17.29
N TYR A 139 23.89 -3.60 18.56
CA TYR A 139 24.91 -3.72 19.59
C TYR A 139 24.88 -5.12 20.22
N SER A 140 25.75 -6.02 19.76
CA SER A 140 26.01 -7.30 20.43
C SER A 140 26.94 -7.09 21.63
N GLY A 141 26.40 -6.56 22.73
CA GLY A 141 27.09 -6.53 24.01
C GLY A 141 27.27 -7.94 24.58
N ARG A 142 28.39 -8.59 24.26
CA ARG A 142 28.98 -9.61 25.16
C ARG A 142 30.12 -8.94 25.90
N ILE A 143 29.89 -8.66 27.18
CA ILE A 143 30.95 -8.51 28.19
C ILE A 143 31.25 -9.91 28.70
#